data_AF-A0A9P9T951-F1
#
_entry.id   AF-A0A9P9T951-F1
#
_cell.length_a   1.000
_cell.length_b   1.000
_cell.length_c   1.000
_cell.angle_alpha   90.00
_cell.angle_beta   90.00
_cell.angle_gamma   90.00
#
_symmetry.space_group_name_H-M   'P 1'
#
loop_
_entity.id
_entity.type
_entity.pdbx_description
1 polymer ?
#
loop_
_entity_poly.entity_id
_entity_poly.type
_entity_poly.pdbx_seq_one_letter_code
_entity_poly.pdbx_strand_id
1 'polypeptide(L)'
;QKTPGSVRGIRRTVKAIARDQQLLNEEIHQLIKASEKLAIRNEILEHENLNLRNTLVTEQKRQKRGKAMGLFDKDRRGEAQFFSPTKVEAVRQRAIEIELQKEKERINSANRLIQRHIEKEEKAREAQERREARIQAQEAKRQEAAARKRQKEEERQLKLASQQLASDQRNQQKQDKAKTKQLKRKQPVQSSASPKRRKTGVARSGRSIQLPERY
;
A
#
# COMPACT_ATOMS: atom_id res chain seq x y z
N GLN A 1 30.85 25.11 -13.17
CA GLN A 1 30.66 26.28 -14.07
C GLN A 1 29.31 26.91 -13.75
N LYS A 2 29.17 28.24 -13.74
CA LYS A 2 27.88 28.91 -13.46
C LYS A 2 27.02 28.94 -14.72
N THR A 3 25.77 28.47 -14.63
CA THR A 3 24.81 28.52 -15.73
C THR A 3 24.42 29.98 -16.03
N PRO A 4 24.45 30.42 -17.30
CA PRO A 4 24.04 31.78 -17.64
C PRO A 4 22.53 31.94 -17.42
N GLY A 5 22.14 32.80 -16.49
CA GLY A 5 20.73 33.10 -16.20
C GLY A 5 20.14 34.26 -17.01
N SER A 6 20.99 35.09 -17.63
CA SER A 6 20.56 36.25 -18.43
C SER A 6 20.72 36.01 -19.92
N VAL A 7 19.93 36.75 -20.72
CA VAL A 7 19.96 36.68 -22.20
C VAL A 7 21.37 36.97 -22.73
N ARG A 8 22.03 37.98 -22.16
CA ARG A 8 23.40 38.36 -22.52
C ARG A 8 24.41 37.27 -22.17
N GLY A 9 24.21 36.57 -21.06
CA GLY A 9 25.02 35.41 -20.67
C GLY A 9 24.89 34.27 -21.68
N ILE A 10 23.66 33.91 -22.04
CA ILE A 10 23.37 32.85 -23.02
C ILE A 10 23.98 33.20 -24.38
N ARG A 11 23.81 34.43 -24.87
CA ARG A 11 24.44 34.88 -26.13
C ARG A 11 25.95 34.76 -26.13
N ARG A 12 26.60 35.07 -25.00
CA ARG A 12 28.05 34.97 -24.87
C ARG A 12 28.54 33.52 -24.89
N THR A 13 27.86 32.62 -24.20
CA THR A 13 28.21 31.20 -24.20
C THR A 13 28.00 30.58 -25.58
N VAL A 14 26.89 30.92 -26.23
CA VAL A 14 26.60 30.49 -27.61
C VAL A 14 27.67 30.99 -28.59
N LYS A 15 28.06 32.27 -28.51
CA LYS A 15 29.15 32.82 -29.33
C LYS A 15 30.52 32.19 -29.05
N ALA A 16 30.74 31.64 -27.85
CA ALA A 16 31.96 30.89 -27.55
C ALA A 16 31.91 29.52 -28.22
N ILE A 17 30.80 28.79 -28.03
CA ILE A 17 30.57 27.48 -28.66
C ILE A 17 30.65 27.57 -30.19
N ALA A 18 30.06 28.61 -30.80
CA ALA A 18 30.10 28.86 -32.23
C ALA A 18 31.50 29.15 -32.78
N ARG A 19 32.42 29.65 -31.94
CA ARG A 19 33.83 29.85 -32.32
C ARG A 19 34.61 28.53 -32.25
N ASP A 20 34.27 27.68 -31.30
CA ASP A 20 34.92 26.39 -31.07
C ASP A 20 34.40 25.28 -32.02
N GLN A 21 33.14 25.38 -32.47
CA GLN A 21 32.46 24.43 -33.34
C GLN A 21 31.97 25.15 -34.61
N GLN A 22 32.57 24.85 -35.77
CA GLN A 22 32.23 25.48 -37.07
C GLN A 22 30.86 25.05 -37.65
N LEU A 23 30.08 24.20 -36.98
CA LEU A 23 28.80 23.69 -37.47
C LEU A 23 27.72 23.86 -36.41
N LEU A 24 27.04 25.01 -36.43
CA LEU A 24 25.78 25.18 -35.70
C LEU A 24 24.66 24.58 -36.54
N ASN A 25 24.12 23.44 -36.11
CA ASN A 25 22.93 22.85 -36.72
C ASN A 25 21.69 23.73 -36.48
N GLU A 26 20.69 23.65 -37.37
CA GLU A 26 19.41 24.37 -37.23
C GLU A 26 18.72 24.11 -35.88
N GLU A 27 18.81 22.88 -35.35
CA GLU A 27 18.29 22.51 -34.04
C GLU A 27 18.95 23.31 -32.90
N ILE A 28 20.25 23.57 -33.02
CA ILE A 28 20.99 24.38 -32.04
C ILE A 28 20.53 25.84 -32.13
N HIS A 29 20.32 26.37 -33.33
CA HIS A 29 19.75 27.71 -33.50
C HIS A 29 18.33 27.84 -32.91
N GLN A 30 17.49 26.82 -33.05
CA GLN A 30 16.18 26.78 -32.41
C GLN A 30 16.30 26.74 -30.88
N LEU A 31 17.20 25.93 -30.34
CA LEU A 31 17.47 25.85 -28.91
C LEU A 31 17.96 27.19 -28.34
N ILE A 32 18.83 27.90 -29.07
CA ILE A 32 19.31 29.23 -28.70
C ILE A 32 18.15 30.22 -28.64
N LYS A 33 17.31 30.26 -29.69
CA LYS A 33 16.13 31.14 -29.73
C LYS A 33 15.16 30.84 -28.59
N ALA A 34 14.92 29.56 -28.31
CA ALA A 34 14.06 29.14 -27.19
C ALA A 34 14.66 29.56 -25.84
N SER A 35 15.97 29.39 -25.66
CA SER A 35 16.69 29.77 -24.44
C SER A 35 16.68 31.29 -24.22
N GLU A 36 16.91 32.08 -25.26
CA GLU A 36 16.78 33.54 -25.21
C GLU A 36 15.36 33.96 -24.86
N LYS A 37 14.35 33.35 -25.49
CA LYS A 37 12.93 33.64 -25.20
C LYS A 37 12.57 33.35 -23.75
N LEU A 38 13.06 32.23 -23.20
CA LEU A 38 12.86 31.88 -21.79
C LEU A 38 13.57 32.85 -20.85
N ALA A 39 14.82 33.24 -21.17
CA ALA A 39 15.56 34.20 -20.36
C ALA A 39 14.90 35.59 -20.36
N ILE A 40 14.43 36.10 -21.51
CA ILE A 40 13.68 37.36 -21.59
C ILE A 40 12.42 37.27 -20.74
N ARG A 41 11.65 36.18 -20.87
CA ARG A 41 10.44 35.98 -20.07
C ARG A 41 10.74 35.95 -18.58
N ASN A 42 11.83 35.31 -18.17
CA ASN A 42 12.23 35.27 -16.78
C ASN A 42 12.62 36.66 -16.27
N GLU A 43 13.42 37.42 -17.03
CA GLU A 43 13.78 38.81 -16.69
C GLU A 43 12.52 39.70 -16.55
N ILE A 44 11.55 39.58 -17.47
CA ILE A 44 10.26 40.29 -17.38
C ILE A 44 9.52 39.88 -16.10
N LEU A 45 9.39 38.59 -15.83
CA LEU A 45 8.70 38.09 -14.63
C LEU A 45 9.39 38.52 -13.34
N GLU A 46 10.72 38.59 -13.31
CA GLU A 46 11.49 39.08 -12.17
C GLU A 46 11.19 40.56 -11.92
N HIS A 47 11.19 41.39 -12.98
CA HIS A 47 10.85 42.80 -12.89
C HIS A 47 9.39 43.03 -12.49
N GLU A 48 8.45 42.26 -13.04
CA GLU A 48 7.04 42.30 -12.64
C GLU A 48 6.87 41.93 -11.18
N ASN A 49 7.48 40.84 -10.71
CA ASN A 49 7.46 40.44 -9.30
C ASN A 49 8.05 41.52 -8.40
N LEU A 50 9.17 42.13 -8.80
CA LEU A 50 9.78 43.23 -8.06
C LEU A 50 8.84 44.44 -7.96
N ASN A 51 8.23 44.83 -9.08
CA ASN A 51 7.28 45.93 -9.14
C ASN A 51 6.03 45.65 -8.31
N LEU A 52 5.47 44.43 -8.40
CA LEU A 52 4.33 44.01 -7.59
C LEU A 52 4.67 44.07 -6.10
N ARG A 53 5.83 43.55 -5.69
CA ARG A 53 6.29 43.66 -4.29
C ARG A 53 6.40 45.12 -3.84
N ASN A 54 6.99 45.97 -4.67
CA ASN A 54 7.11 47.40 -4.38
C ASN A 54 5.74 48.07 -4.26
N THR A 55 4.80 47.75 -5.15
CA THR A 55 3.44 48.28 -5.13
C THR A 55 2.68 47.84 -3.88
N LEU A 56 2.84 46.59 -3.45
CA LEU A 56 2.26 46.11 -2.20
C LEU A 56 2.80 46.88 -0.99
N VAL A 57 4.11 47.13 -0.94
CA VAL A 57 4.73 47.89 0.14
C VAL A 57 4.25 49.35 0.14
N THR A 58 4.16 50.00 -1.01
CA THR A 58 3.70 51.39 -1.10
C THR A 58 2.22 51.52 -0.75
N GLU A 59 1.40 50.56 -1.20
CA GLU A 59 -0.01 50.45 -0.84
C GLU A 59 -0.14 50.28 0.68
N GLN A 60 0.57 49.31 1.29
CA GLN A 60 0.51 49.08 2.74
C GLN A 60 0.90 50.34 3.53
N LYS A 61 1.93 51.07 3.07
CA LYS A 61 2.32 52.36 3.68
C LYS A 61 1.20 53.39 3.54
N ARG A 62 0.53 53.45 2.39
CA ARG A 62 -0.63 54.35 2.16
C ARG A 62 -1.79 53.98 3.08
N GLN A 63 -2.15 52.69 3.20
CA GLN A 63 -3.18 52.23 4.13
C GLN A 63 -2.86 52.60 5.57
N LYS A 64 -1.61 52.37 6.02
CA LYS A 64 -1.16 52.73 7.38
C LYS A 64 -1.27 54.22 7.65
N ARG A 65 -0.96 55.07 6.67
CA ARG A 65 -1.11 56.54 6.77
C ARG A 65 -2.57 56.98 6.83
N GLY A 66 -3.47 56.35 6.08
CA GLY A 66 -4.90 56.67 6.04
C GLY A 66 -5.71 56.10 7.20
N LYS A 67 -5.15 55.16 7.97
CA LYS A 67 -5.85 54.51 9.08
C LYS A 67 -5.93 55.45 10.28
N ALA A 68 -7.14 55.74 10.73
CA ALA A 68 -7.36 56.55 11.90
C ALA A 68 -6.76 55.87 13.14
N MET A 69 -5.94 56.60 13.89
CA MET A 69 -5.26 56.10 15.09
C MET A 69 -6.20 55.98 16.31
N GLY A 70 -7.45 56.45 16.21
CA GLY A 70 -8.41 56.41 17.32
C GLY A 70 -7.99 57.26 18.53
N LEU A 71 -7.14 58.26 18.31
CA LEU A 71 -6.68 59.16 19.37
C LEU A 71 -7.76 60.15 19.84
N PHE A 72 -8.71 60.46 18.97
CA PHE A 72 -9.76 61.44 19.23
C PHE A 72 -10.85 60.90 20.17
N ASP A 73 -11.17 61.70 21.18
CA ASP A 73 -12.27 61.44 22.09
C ASP A 73 -13.58 61.84 21.41
N LYS A 74 -14.46 60.86 21.20
CA LYS A 74 -15.72 61.02 20.46
C LYS A 74 -16.78 61.81 21.23
N ASP A 75 -16.61 61.98 22.53
CA ASP A 75 -17.55 62.65 23.42
C ASP A 75 -17.29 64.15 23.51
N ARG A 76 -16.03 64.57 23.27
CA ARG A 76 -15.61 65.98 23.25
C ARG A 76 -15.45 66.47 21.81
N ARG A 77 -16.57 66.49 21.07
CA ARG A 77 -16.60 66.98 19.69
C ARG A 77 -16.63 68.50 19.70
N GLY A 78 -15.76 69.13 18.89
CA GLY A 78 -15.68 70.59 18.77
C GLY A 78 -14.66 71.26 19.69
N GLU A 79 -14.12 70.53 20.67
CA GLU A 79 -13.02 71.01 21.51
C GLU A 79 -11.65 70.70 20.89
N ALA A 80 -10.66 71.56 21.12
CA ALA A 80 -9.27 71.29 20.76
C ALA A 80 -8.71 70.14 21.62
N GLN A 81 -8.31 69.04 20.99
CA GLN A 81 -7.70 67.89 21.68
C GLN A 81 -6.19 67.87 21.43
N PHE A 82 -5.41 67.92 22.51
CA PHE A 82 -3.95 67.86 22.47
C PHE A 82 -3.47 66.44 22.75
N PHE A 83 -2.42 66.02 22.03
CA PHE A 83 -1.83 64.69 22.17
C PHE A 83 -0.37 64.79 22.54
N SER A 84 0.04 64.11 23.61
CA SER A 84 1.46 63.96 23.92
C SER A 84 2.12 62.97 22.95
N PRO A 85 3.41 63.16 22.61
CA PRO A 85 4.17 62.20 21.80
C PRO A 85 4.09 60.77 22.34
N THR A 86 4.19 60.61 23.66
CA THR A 86 4.08 59.32 24.35
C THR A 86 2.74 58.61 24.12
N LYS A 87 1.62 59.34 24.13
CA LYS A 87 0.29 58.78 23.86
C LYS A 87 0.17 58.32 22.40
N VAL A 88 0.73 59.09 21.46
CA VAL A 88 0.77 58.73 20.03
C VAL A 88 1.59 57.46 19.83
N GLU A 89 2.76 57.36 20.45
CA GLU A 89 3.64 56.19 20.37
C GLU A 89 3.01 54.93 20.94
N ALA A 90 2.38 55.02 22.11
CA ALA A 90 1.68 53.89 22.72
C ALA A 90 0.61 53.30 21.80
N VAL A 91 -0.14 54.16 21.08
CA VAL A 91 -1.15 53.70 20.12
C VAL A 91 -0.52 53.08 18.88
N ARG A 92 0.62 53.61 18.40
CA ARG A 92 1.38 52.97 17.31
C ARG A 92 1.87 51.58 17.70
N GLN A 93 2.41 51.43 18.90
CA GLN A 93 2.90 50.14 19.41
C GLN A 93 1.75 49.13 19.50
N ARG A 94 0.62 49.50 20.11
CA ARG A 94 -0.57 48.63 20.16
C ARG A 94 -1.06 48.23 18.77
N ALA A 95 -1.06 49.13 17.80
CA ALA A 95 -1.46 48.81 16.44
C ALA A 95 -0.52 47.78 15.79
N ILE A 96 0.79 47.91 16.00
CA ILE A 96 1.80 46.95 15.52
C ILE A 96 1.62 45.59 16.20
N GLU A 97 1.41 45.57 17.52
CA GLU A 97 1.17 44.34 18.28
C GLU A 97 -0.07 43.58 17.78
N ILE A 98 -1.17 44.29 17.51
CA ILE A 98 -2.39 43.70 16.95
C ILE A 98 -2.13 43.14 15.55
N GLU A 99 -1.39 43.84 14.70
CA GLU A 99 -1.01 43.34 13.37
C GLU A 99 -0.16 42.07 13.46
N LEU A 100 0.84 42.05 14.34
CA LEU A 100 1.69 40.88 14.59
C LEU A 100 0.91 39.70 15.15
N GLN A 101 -0.04 39.93 16.06
CA GLN A 101 -0.92 38.87 16.58
C GLN A 101 -1.77 38.25 15.47
N LYS A 102 -2.41 39.08 14.64
CA LYS A 102 -3.19 38.60 13.49
C LYS A 102 -2.36 37.81 12.50
N GLU A 103 -1.12 38.23 12.25
CA GLU A 103 -0.21 37.52 11.35
C GLU A 103 0.20 36.16 11.93
N LYS A 104 0.54 36.11 13.22
CA LYS A 104 0.81 34.84 13.93
C LYS A 104 -0.39 33.90 13.88
N GLU A 105 -1.60 34.39 14.12
CA GLU A 105 -2.83 33.60 14.02
C GLU A 105 -3.04 33.03 12.61
N ARG A 106 -2.81 33.84 11.56
CA ARG A 106 -2.88 33.38 10.17
C ARG A 106 -1.88 32.26 9.89
N ILE A 107 -0.61 32.44 10.26
CA ILE A 107 0.44 31.44 10.08
C ILE A 107 0.09 30.16 10.84
N ASN A 108 -0.35 30.27 12.09
CA ASN A 108 -0.75 29.13 12.91
C ASN A 108 -1.95 28.38 12.30
N SER A 109 -2.94 29.11 11.77
CA SER A 109 -4.10 28.51 11.11
C SER A 109 -3.71 27.76 9.84
N ALA A 110 -2.81 28.32 9.01
CA ALA A 110 -2.29 27.69 7.81
C ALA A 110 -1.49 26.43 8.15
N ASN A 111 -0.60 26.51 9.14
CA ASN A 111 0.19 25.36 9.61
C ASN A 111 -0.71 24.24 10.13
N ARG A 112 -1.78 24.57 10.85
CA ARG A 112 -2.77 23.59 11.31
C ARG A 112 -3.50 22.90 10.16
N LEU A 113 -3.80 23.61 9.08
CA LEU A 113 -4.40 23.02 7.89
C LEU A 113 -3.44 22.04 7.21
N ILE A 114 -2.17 22.41 7.08
CA ILE A 114 -1.12 21.56 6.51
C ILE A 114 -0.94 20.30 7.36
N GLN A 115 -0.81 20.42 8.68
CA GLN A 115 -0.69 19.28 9.59
C GLN A 115 -1.88 18.33 9.50
N ARG A 116 -3.10 18.86 9.46
CA ARG A 116 -4.32 18.04 9.27
C ARG A 116 -4.32 17.29 7.95
N HIS A 117 -3.75 17.86 6.90
CA HIS A 117 -3.64 17.18 5.61
C HIS A 117 -2.66 16.02 5.69
N ILE A 118 -1.47 16.26 6.25
CA ILE A 118 -0.44 15.25 6.45
C ILE A 118 -0.97 14.08 7.31
N GLU A 119 -1.61 14.37 8.45
CA GLU A 119 -2.20 13.35 9.31
C GLU A 119 -3.26 12.50 8.59
N LYS A 120 -4.06 13.10 7.70
CA LYS A 120 -5.05 12.37 6.91
C LYS A 120 -4.38 11.46 5.88
N GLU A 121 -3.34 11.94 5.21
CA GLU A 121 -2.57 11.15 4.24
C GLU A 121 -1.86 9.98 4.91
N GLU A 122 -1.24 10.20 6.07
CA GLU A 122 -0.60 9.15 6.86
C GLU A 122 -1.60 8.09 7.31
N LYS A 123 -2.75 8.50 7.87
CA LYS A 123 -3.81 7.57 8.25
C LYS A 123 -4.39 6.80 7.07
N ALA A 124 -4.50 7.44 5.90
CA ALA A 124 -4.97 6.78 4.69
C ALA A 124 -3.96 5.71 4.22
N ARG A 125 -2.65 6.01 4.26
CA ARG A 125 -1.58 5.06 3.94
C ARG A 125 -1.57 3.88 4.91
N GLU A 126 -1.63 4.13 6.22
CA GLU A 126 -1.68 3.08 7.22
C GLU A 126 -2.92 2.17 7.04
N ALA A 127 -4.07 2.76 6.71
CA ALA A 127 -5.28 2.01 6.44
C ALA A 127 -5.17 1.15 5.16
N GLN A 128 -4.46 1.62 4.14
CA GLN A 128 -4.17 0.84 2.93
C GLN A 128 -3.24 -0.34 3.23
N GLU A 129 -2.13 -0.11 3.93
CA GLU A 129 -1.20 -1.17 4.33
C GLU A 129 -1.89 -2.25 5.17
N ARG A 130 -2.75 -1.85 6.12
CA ARG A 130 -3.54 -2.81 6.91
C ARG A 130 -4.52 -3.62 6.06
N ARG A 131 -5.12 -3.01 5.02
CA ARG A 131 -6.00 -3.73 4.08
C ARG A 131 -5.21 -4.74 3.25
N GLU A 132 -4.06 -4.34 2.73
CA GLU A 132 -3.17 -5.21 1.96
C GLU A 132 -2.68 -6.39 2.80
N ALA A 133 -2.22 -6.14 4.03
CA ALA A 133 -1.81 -7.19 4.96
C ALA A 133 -2.95 -8.18 5.26
N ARG A 134 -4.21 -7.69 5.37
CA ARG A 134 -5.38 -8.54 5.57
C ARG A 134 -5.67 -9.42 4.36
N ILE A 135 -5.56 -8.88 3.15
CA ILE A 135 -5.76 -9.62 1.90
C ILE A 135 -4.69 -10.72 1.80
N GLN A 136 -3.42 -10.37 2.01
CA GLN A 136 -2.31 -11.33 1.98
C GLN A 136 -2.49 -12.45 3.03
N ALA A 137 -2.90 -12.12 4.26
CA ALA A 137 -3.17 -13.12 5.28
C ALA A 137 -4.34 -14.04 4.92
N GLN A 138 -5.38 -13.51 4.26
CA GLN A 138 -6.51 -14.30 3.80
C GLN A 138 -6.13 -15.23 2.64
N GLU A 139 -5.31 -14.75 1.71
CA GLU A 139 -4.77 -15.55 0.61
C GLU A 139 -3.86 -16.66 1.13
N ALA A 140 -2.95 -16.37 2.07
CA ALA A 140 -2.09 -17.36 2.70
C ALA A 140 -2.92 -18.47 3.38
N LYS A 141 -3.94 -18.10 4.15
CA LYS A 141 -4.87 -19.07 4.77
C LYS A 141 -5.60 -19.91 3.73
N ARG A 142 -6.00 -19.32 2.59
CA ARG A 142 -6.67 -20.04 1.50
C ARG A 142 -5.74 -21.03 0.81
N GLN A 143 -4.49 -20.64 0.59
CA GLN A 143 -3.45 -21.51 0.02
C GLN A 143 -3.13 -22.68 0.95
N GLU A 144 -2.94 -22.41 2.25
CA GLU A 144 -2.67 -23.46 3.24
C GLU A 144 -3.84 -24.44 3.37
N ALA A 145 -5.08 -23.94 3.41
CA ALA A 145 -6.27 -24.78 3.41
C ALA A 145 -6.39 -25.65 2.14
N ALA A 146 -6.04 -25.10 0.98
CA ALA A 146 -6.01 -25.85 -0.28
C ALA A 146 -4.91 -26.93 -0.28
N ALA A 147 -3.71 -26.60 0.19
CA ALA A 147 -2.61 -27.56 0.32
C ALA A 147 -2.97 -28.70 1.28
N ARG A 148 -3.57 -28.38 2.44
CA ARG A 148 -4.03 -29.40 3.40
C ARG A 148 -5.13 -30.30 2.85
N LYS A 149 -6.01 -29.77 1.98
CA LYS A 149 -7.01 -30.60 1.28
C LYS A 149 -6.34 -31.55 0.29
N ARG A 150 -5.39 -31.07 -0.52
CA ARG A 150 -4.62 -31.91 -1.46
C ARG A 150 -3.86 -33.02 -0.75
N GLN A 151 -3.16 -32.71 0.34
CA GLN A 151 -2.46 -33.72 1.15
C GLN A 151 -3.42 -34.81 1.67
N LYS A 152 -4.60 -34.42 2.17
CA LYS A 152 -5.62 -35.39 2.61
C LYS A 152 -6.17 -36.25 1.47
N GLU A 153 -6.29 -35.69 0.27
CA GLU A 153 -6.73 -36.44 -0.91
C GLU A 153 -5.65 -37.43 -1.36
N GLU A 154 -4.37 -37.02 -1.39
CA GLU A 154 -3.22 -37.87 -1.67
C GLU A 154 -3.12 -39.02 -0.66
N GLU A 155 -3.23 -38.74 0.65
CA GLU A 155 -3.25 -39.76 1.70
C GLU A 155 -4.40 -40.77 1.51
N ARG A 156 -5.59 -40.30 1.15
CA ARG A 156 -6.74 -41.17 0.85
C ARG A 156 -6.47 -42.05 -0.36
N GLN A 157 -5.89 -41.50 -1.42
CA GLN A 157 -5.54 -42.26 -2.62
C GLN A 157 -4.47 -43.32 -2.33
N LEU A 158 -3.42 -42.97 -1.57
CA LEU A 158 -2.39 -43.92 -1.13
C LEU A 158 -2.98 -45.04 -0.26
N LYS A 159 -3.93 -44.71 0.62
CA LYS A 159 -4.62 -45.70 1.45
C LYS A 159 -5.51 -46.64 0.63
N LEU A 160 -6.21 -46.13 -0.39
CA LEU A 160 -7.00 -46.94 -1.31
C LEU A 160 -6.09 -47.84 -2.17
N ALA A 161 -5.01 -47.30 -2.72
CA ALA A 161 -4.03 -48.06 -3.50
C ALA A 161 -3.39 -49.20 -2.67
N SER A 162 -3.00 -48.93 -1.42
CA SER A 162 -2.45 -49.96 -0.53
C SER A 162 -3.48 -51.03 -0.15
N GLN A 163 -4.75 -50.67 0.05
CA GLN A 163 -5.83 -51.67 0.24
C GLN A 163 -6.04 -52.54 -1.00
N GLN A 164 -6.01 -51.96 -2.20
CA GLN A 164 -6.13 -52.71 -3.45
C GLN A 164 -4.97 -53.72 -3.58
N LEU A 165 -3.72 -53.28 -3.42
CA LEU A 165 -2.55 -54.15 -3.44
C LEU A 165 -2.64 -55.30 -2.41
N ALA A 166 -3.09 -55.00 -1.18
CA ALA A 166 -3.27 -56.03 -0.15
C ALA A 166 -4.38 -57.03 -0.52
N SER A 167 -5.46 -56.56 -1.14
CA SER A 167 -6.55 -57.41 -1.62
C SER A 167 -6.11 -58.30 -2.78
N ASP A 168 -5.31 -57.77 -3.71
CA ASP A 168 -4.75 -58.50 -4.84
C ASP A 168 -3.75 -59.57 -4.38
N GLN A 169 -2.87 -59.24 -3.43
CA GLN A 169 -1.97 -60.22 -2.81
C GLN A 169 -2.75 -61.34 -2.10
N ARG A 170 -3.83 -61.02 -1.38
CA ARG A 170 -4.72 -62.03 -0.78
C ARG A 170 -5.39 -62.90 -1.83
N ASN A 171 -5.83 -62.33 -2.95
CA ASN A 171 -6.44 -63.07 -4.04
C ASN A 171 -5.44 -63.98 -4.75
N GLN A 172 -4.21 -63.50 -5.01
CA GLN A 172 -3.12 -64.31 -5.54
C GLN A 172 -2.79 -65.48 -4.61
N GLN A 173 -2.62 -65.25 -3.30
CA GLN A 173 -2.41 -66.34 -2.34
C GLN A 173 -3.54 -67.36 -2.31
N LYS A 174 -4.81 -66.92 -2.47
CA LYS A 174 -5.95 -67.84 -2.58
C LYS A 174 -5.90 -68.65 -3.86
N GLN A 175 -5.56 -68.03 -4.99
CA GLN A 175 -5.39 -68.72 -6.27
C GLN A 175 -4.23 -69.71 -6.22
N ASP A 176 -3.10 -69.35 -5.62
CA ASP A 176 -1.96 -70.24 -5.46
C ASP A 176 -2.31 -71.43 -4.56
N LYS A 177 -2.97 -71.19 -3.42
CA LYS A 177 -3.50 -72.27 -2.56
C LYS A 177 -4.51 -73.16 -3.28
N ALA A 178 -5.34 -72.59 -4.15
CA ALA A 178 -6.29 -73.35 -4.98
C ALA A 178 -5.55 -74.22 -6.01
N LYS A 179 -4.52 -73.69 -6.68
CA LYS A 179 -3.63 -74.44 -7.57
C LYS A 179 -2.88 -75.55 -6.81
N THR A 180 -2.37 -75.29 -5.60
CA THR A 180 -1.73 -76.33 -4.76
C THR A 180 -2.72 -77.42 -4.36
N LYS A 181 -3.97 -77.08 -4.02
CA LYS A 181 -5.03 -78.06 -3.73
C LYS A 181 -5.39 -78.90 -4.96
N GLN A 182 -5.42 -78.32 -6.15
CA GLN A 182 -5.66 -79.06 -7.39
C GLN A 182 -4.49 -79.98 -7.72
N LEU A 183 -3.23 -79.59 -7.46
CA LEU A 183 -2.07 -80.48 -7.57
C LEU A 183 -2.13 -81.64 -6.54
N LYS A 184 -2.52 -81.39 -5.29
CA LYS A 184 -2.68 -82.45 -4.27
C LYS A 184 -3.80 -83.44 -4.57
N ARG A 185 -4.78 -83.08 -5.40
CA ARG A 185 -5.89 -83.94 -5.81
C ARG A 185 -5.50 -84.93 -6.95
N LYS A 186 -4.27 -84.83 -7.49
CA LYS A 186 -3.70 -85.76 -8.48
C LYS A 186 -2.75 -86.81 -7.89
N GLN A 187 -2.78 -87.04 -6.59
CA GLN A 187 -2.12 -88.19 -5.94
C GLN A 187 -3.18 -89.24 -5.61
N PRO A 188 -3.00 -90.52 -5.98
CA PRO A 188 -3.95 -91.57 -5.65
C PRO A 188 -3.73 -91.94 -4.18
N VAL A 189 -4.73 -91.70 -3.33
CA VAL A 189 -4.68 -92.15 -1.94
C VAL A 189 -5.91 -93.00 -1.67
N GLN A 190 -5.60 -94.21 -1.21
CA GLN A 190 -6.47 -95.33 -0.93
C GLN A 190 -7.62 -94.99 0.04
N SER A 191 -8.74 -95.65 -0.21
CA SER A 191 -9.94 -95.68 0.61
C SER A 191 -9.66 -96.21 2.01
N SER A 192 -9.93 -95.40 3.03
CA SER A 192 -10.27 -95.88 4.36
C SER A 192 -11.52 -95.16 4.86
N ALA A 193 -12.49 -95.97 5.31
CA ALA A 193 -13.74 -95.51 5.88
C ALA A 193 -13.49 -94.70 7.15
N SER A 194 -14.23 -93.61 7.33
CA SER A 194 -14.25 -92.82 8.56
C SER A 194 -15.70 -92.43 8.92
N PRO A 195 -16.03 -92.37 10.22
CA PRO A 195 -17.40 -92.45 10.70
C PRO A 195 -18.17 -91.13 10.51
N LYS A 196 -19.50 -91.24 10.41
CA LYS A 196 -20.44 -90.12 10.25
C LYS A 196 -20.26 -89.07 11.37
N ARG A 197 -19.93 -87.83 11.00
CA ARG A 197 -19.87 -86.68 11.92
C ARG A 197 -21.28 -86.25 12.32
N ARG A 198 -21.50 -86.09 13.63
CA ARG A 198 -22.72 -85.47 14.19
C ARG A 198 -22.82 -84.00 13.79
N LYS A 199 -24.03 -83.54 13.46
CA LYS A 199 -24.32 -82.15 13.08
C LYS A 199 -24.27 -81.25 14.31
N THR A 200 -23.32 -80.32 14.34
CA THR A 200 -23.27 -79.24 15.34
C THR A 200 -23.84 -77.95 14.74
N GLY A 201 -24.78 -77.33 15.46
CA GLY A 201 -25.32 -76.01 15.12
C GLY A 201 -24.60 -74.91 15.91
N VAL A 202 -24.58 -73.69 15.39
CA VAL A 202 -24.02 -72.52 16.09
C VAL A 202 -25.18 -71.64 16.56
N ALA A 203 -25.24 -71.35 17.86
CA ALA A 203 -26.25 -70.46 18.42
C ALA A 203 -26.01 -69.01 17.98
N ARG A 204 -27.02 -68.13 18.11
CA ARG A 204 -26.90 -66.69 17.80
C ARG A 204 -25.76 -65.97 18.55
N SER A 205 -25.30 -66.52 19.69
CA SER A 205 -24.16 -66.01 20.45
C SER A 205 -22.79 -66.60 20.05
N GLY A 206 -22.74 -67.41 18.98
CA GLY A 206 -21.50 -67.98 18.44
C GLY A 206 -21.00 -69.29 19.09
N ARG A 207 -21.73 -69.87 20.06
CA ARG A 207 -21.36 -71.16 20.68
C ARG A 207 -21.89 -72.37 19.91
N SER A 208 -21.10 -73.45 19.83
CA SER A 208 -21.48 -74.71 19.19
C SER A 208 -22.34 -75.59 20.09
N ILE A 209 -23.42 -76.16 19.55
CA ILE A 209 -24.40 -77.02 20.23
C ILE A 209 -24.63 -78.30 19.42
N GLN A 210 -24.80 -79.45 20.08
CA GLN A 210 -25.14 -80.73 19.44
C GLN A 210 -26.67 -80.87 19.31
N LEU A 211 -27.16 -81.23 18.13
CA LEU A 211 -28.58 -81.44 17.86
C LEU A 211 -28.97 -82.92 18.07
N PRO A 212 -30.15 -83.22 18.64
CA PRO A 212 -30.59 -84.60 18.86
C PRO A 212 -31.03 -85.29 17.56
N GLU A 213 -30.74 -86.59 17.44
CA GLU A 213 -31.22 -87.45 16.35
C GLU A 213 -32.66 -87.91 16.65
N ARG A 214 -33.59 -87.69 15.71
CA ARG A 214 -34.97 -88.20 15.81
C ARG A 214 -35.02 -89.61 15.23
N TYR A 215 -35.65 -90.53 15.97
CA TYR A 215 -35.98 -91.90 15.53
C TYR A 215 -37.23 -91.89 14.65
#